data_AF-A0A537P5K2-F1
#
_entry.id   AF-A0A537P5K2-F1
#
_cell.length_a   1.000
_cell.length_b   1.000
_cell.length_c   1.000
_cell.angle_alpha   90.00
_cell.angle_beta   90.00
_cell.angle_gamma   90.00
#
_symmetry.space_group_name_H-M   'P 1'
#
loop_
_entity.id
_entity.type
_entity.pdbx_description
1 polymer ?
#
loop_
_entity_poly.entity_id
_entity_poly.type
_entity_poly.pdbx_seq_one_letter_code
_entity_poly.pdbx_strand_id
1 'polypeptide(L)'
;MTTFLSLRKILMSICLIAPGIGAVQAFEPPVFALNDAQLKALEEYAVAKTEKAFAVGPEGQFSAQTGFTSSTIAAREALKACDEGVSDATKRCILIDLNGERLSHAMQMAQRLQIDPGLFDKPMKIPDLVLDIDAWRAREGYREKADHKAFAISLKGPWARSWEGGSVEEAEKEALDSCNRNEAAQKAPCFILMRDGASVPPEELQANPDLSVGGQKPK
;
A
#
# COMPACT_ATOMS: atom_id res chain seq x y z
N MET A 1 -16.13 -75.45 -35.01
CA MET A 1 -16.36 -74.01 -35.22
C MET A 1 -16.46 -73.36 -33.85
N THR A 2 -15.41 -72.72 -33.39
CA THR A 2 -15.34 -72.14 -32.04
C THR A 2 -14.52 -70.85 -32.08
N THR A 3 -15.27 -69.76 -32.28
CA THR A 3 -15.21 -68.44 -31.62
C THR A 3 -13.87 -67.86 -31.14
N PHE A 4 -13.46 -66.79 -31.85
CA PHE A 4 -12.61 -65.68 -31.39
C PHE A 4 -13.45 -64.63 -30.64
N LEU A 5 -12.90 -63.99 -29.59
CA LEU A 5 -13.20 -62.63 -29.09
C LEU A 5 -12.08 -62.27 -28.07
N SER A 6 -11.16 -61.35 -28.36
CA SER A 6 -11.24 -59.87 -28.27
C SER A 6 -10.77 -59.33 -26.91
N LEU A 7 -9.52 -58.86 -26.85
CA LEU A 7 -8.94 -58.11 -25.73
C LEU A 7 -8.47 -56.72 -26.25
N ARG A 8 -9.40 -55.76 -26.34
CA ARG A 8 -9.09 -54.36 -26.67
C ARG A 8 -8.94 -53.54 -25.39
N LYS A 9 -7.70 -53.11 -25.15
CA LYS A 9 -7.28 -51.77 -24.66
C LYS A 9 -8.16 -51.10 -23.58
N ILE A 10 -7.74 -51.19 -22.33
CA ILE A 10 -8.11 -50.24 -21.27
C ILE A 10 -6.86 -49.38 -20.98
N LEU A 11 -6.79 -48.22 -21.62
CA LEU A 11 -5.82 -47.17 -21.32
C LEU A 11 -6.39 -46.35 -20.15
N MET A 12 -5.81 -46.54 -18.97
CA MET A 12 -6.19 -45.87 -17.73
C MET A 12 -5.51 -44.49 -17.69
N SER A 13 -6.23 -43.44 -18.09
CA SER A 13 -5.80 -42.04 -17.92
C SER A 13 -5.90 -41.63 -16.45
N ILE A 14 -4.76 -41.45 -15.81
CA ILE A 14 -4.64 -40.87 -14.47
C ILE A 14 -4.59 -39.35 -14.63
N CYS A 15 -5.68 -38.65 -14.31
CA CYS A 15 -5.70 -37.20 -14.16
C CYS A 15 -5.00 -36.81 -12.85
N LEU A 16 -3.81 -36.21 -12.95
CA LEU A 16 -3.15 -35.50 -11.86
C LEU A 16 -3.91 -34.19 -11.59
N ILE A 17 -4.73 -34.16 -10.53
CA ILE A 17 -5.31 -32.93 -9.99
C ILE A 17 -4.22 -32.28 -9.13
N ALA A 18 -3.57 -31.25 -9.64
CA ALA A 18 -2.69 -30.41 -8.85
C ALA A 18 -3.57 -29.55 -7.90
N PRO A 19 -3.37 -29.59 -6.56
CA PRO A 19 -4.05 -28.69 -5.67
C PRO A 19 -3.57 -27.26 -5.96
N GLY A 20 -4.49 -26.41 -6.43
CA GLY A 20 -4.24 -24.99 -6.58
C GLY A 20 -3.95 -24.38 -5.22
N ILE A 21 -2.69 -24.10 -4.94
CA ILE A 21 -2.30 -23.25 -3.82
C ILE A 21 -2.81 -21.86 -4.19
N GLY A 22 -3.96 -21.48 -3.63
CA GLY A 22 -4.48 -20.11 -3.77
C GLY A 22 -3.41 -19.15 -3.30
N ALA A 23 -3.11 -18.14 -4.12
CA ALA A 23 -2.17 -17.09 -3.74
C ALA A 23 -2.66 -16.48 -2.42
N VAL A 24 -1.87 -16.63 -1.36
CA VAL A 24 -2.07 -15.87 -0.13
C VAL A 24 -1.82 -14.42 -0.53
N GLN A 25 -2.90 -13.67 -0.73
CA GLN A 25 -2.77 -12.23 -0.93
C GLN A 25 -2.11 -11.67 0.33
N ALA A 26 -0.96 -11.03 0.15
CA ALA A 26 -0.27 -10.36 1.23
C ALA A 26 -1.27 -9.39 1.88
N PHE A 27 -1.39 -9.48 3.20
CA PHE A 27 -2.29 -8.66 3.99
C PHE A 27 -1.88 -7.19 3.81
N GLU A 28 -2.60 -6.45 2.97
CA GLU A 28 -2.46 -5.00 2.95
C GLU A 28 -3.03 -4.45 4.27
N PRO A 29 -2.25 -3.64 5.01
CA PRO A 29 -2.76 -3.00 6.22
C PRO A 29 -3.87 -2.01 5.86
N PRO A 30 -4.88 -1.85 6.73
CA PRO A 30 -5.92 -0.84 6.54
C PRO A 30 -5.35 0.58 6.53
N VAL A 31 -6.06 1.51 5.90
CA VAL A 31 -5.64 2.92 5.72
C VAL A 31 -5.44 3.69 7.05
N PHE A 32 -5.92 3.15 8.17
CA PHE A 32 -5.54 3.55 9.51
C PHE A 32 -5.36 2.31 10.39
N ALA A 33 -4.54 2.44 11.43
CA ALA A 33 -4.33 1.37 12.40
C ALA A 33 -5.64 1.05 13.13
N LEU A 34 -5.99 -0.23 13.18
CA LEU A 34 -7.12 -0.71 13.95
C LEU A 34 -6.71 -0.91 15.41
N ASN A 35 -7.59 -0.55 16.34
CA ASN A 35 -7.38 -0.85 17.76
C ASN A 35 -7.78 -2.30 18.10
N ASP A 36 -7.48 -2.75 19.31
CA ASP A 36 -7.74 -4.13 19.75
C ASP A 36 -9.23 -4.52 19.67
N ALA A 37 -10.14 -3.59 19.97
CA ALA A 37 -11.57 -3.84 19.89
C ALA A 37 -12.03 -4.04 18.44
N GLN A 38 -11.52 -3.23 17.51
CA GLN A 38 -11.79 -3.35 16.08
C GLN A 38 -11.20 -4.64 15.51
N LEU A 39 -9.97 -5.00 15.89
CA LEU A 39 -9.32 -6.25 15.46
C LEU A 39 -10.12 -7.47 15.94
N LYS A 40 -10.50 -7.51 17.23
CA LYS A 40 -11.32 -8.58 17.78
C LYS A 40 -12.68 -8.69 17.07
N ALA A 41 -13.35 -7.57 16.84
CA ALA A 41 -14.63 -7.56 16.13
C ALA A 41 -14.49 -8.05 14.68
N LEU A 42 -13.37 -7.74 14.02
CA LEU A 42 -13.07 -8.22 12.67
C LEU A 42 -12.85 -9.75 12.65
N GLU A 43 -12.21 -10.31 13.67
CA GLU A 43 -12.05 -11.77 13.84
C GLU A 43 -13.40 -12.47 14.04
N GLU A 44 -14.26 -11.93 14.90
CA GLU A 44 -15.61 -12.44 15.13
C GLU A 44 -16.49 -12.32 13.86
N TYR A 45 -16.34 -11.24 13.11
CA TYR A 45 -16.98 -11.05 11.82
C TYR A 45 -16.54 -12.10 10.77
N ALA A 46 -15.27 -12.52 10.80
CA ALA A 46 -14.70 -13.42 9.81
C ALA A 46 -15.40 -14.78 9.76
N VAL A 47 -15.96 -15.26 10.89
CA VAL A 47 -16.63 -16.57 10.96
C VAL A 47 -18.07 -16.59 10.42
N ALA A 48 -18.68 -15.42 10.17
CA ALA A 48 -20.04 -15.36 9.63
C ALA A 48 -20.10 -15.85 8.16
N LYS A 49 -21.10 -16.67 7.82
CA LYS A 49 -21.26 -17.30 6.49
C LYS A 49 -22.25 -16.61 5.55
N THR A 50 -22.95 -15.61 6.05
CA THR A 50 -23.98 -14.85 5.31
C THR A 50 -23.39 -13.61 4.68
N GLU A 51 -24.17 -12.93 3.84
CA GLU A 51 -23.85 -11.57 3.41
C GLU A 51 -23.52 -10.69 4.63
N LYS A 52 -22.37 -10.04 4.57
CA LYS A 52 -21.76 -9.36 5.70
C LYS A 52 -20.87 -8.21 5.25
N ALA A 53 -20.74 -7.22 6.12
CA ALA A 53 -19.90 -6.06 5.89
C ALA A 53 -19.28 -5.57 7.20
N PHE A 54 -18.06 -5.05 7.12
CA PHE A 54 -17.36 -4.49 8.26
C PHE A 54 -16.89 -3.06 7.97
N ALA A 55 -17.39 -2.13 8.78
CA ALA A 55 -17.04 -0.72 8.72
C ALA A 55 -16.30 -0.29 9.98
N VAL A 56 -15.35 0.62 9.84
CA VAL A 56 -14.53 1.17 10.93
C VAL A 56 -14.33 2.65 10.73
N GLY A 57 -14.11 3.37 11.83
CA GLY A 57 -13.66 4.75 11.79
C GLY A 57 -12.39 4.99 12.62
N PRO A 58 -11.77 6.17 12.46
CA PRO A 58 -10.44 6.46 12.99
C PRO A 58 -10.36 6.60 14.52
N GLU A 59 -11.49 6.74 15.22
CA GLU A 59 -11.53 6.89 16.69
C GLU A 59 -11.98 5.63 17.42
N GLY A 60 -11.95 4.49 16.73
CA GLY A 60 -12.26 3.19 17.31
C GLY A 60 -13.70 2.72 17.15
N GLN A 61 -14.58 3.53 16.58
CA GLN A 61 -15.92 3.11 16.17
C GLN A 61 -15.84 2.01 15.10
N PHE A 62 -16.78 1.06 15.16
CA PHE A 62 -16.90 -0.02 14.19
C PHE A 62 -18.31 -0.58 14.16
N SER A 63 -18.64 -1.27 13.08
CA SER A 63 -19.84 -2.09 12.98
C SER A 63 -19.57 -3.31 12.11
N ALA A 64 -19.94 -4.49 12.62
CA ALA A 64 -19.98 -5.75 11.91
C ALA A 64 -21.44 -6.12 11.63
N GLN A 65 -21.85 -6.07 10.37
CA GLN A 65 -23.22 -6.42 9.97
C GLN A 65 -23.20 -7.76 9.24
N THR A 66 -24.14 -8.66 9.59
CA THR A 66 -24.26 -10.01 9.02
C THR A 66 -25.73 -10.37 8.85
N GLY A 67 -26.04 -11.41 8.08
CA GLY A 67 -27.40 -11.95 7.93
C GLY A 67 -28.29 -11.20 6.94
N PHE A 68 -27.73 -10.35 6.10
CA PHE A 68 -28.51 -9.59 5.12
C PHE A 68 -28.78 -10.39 3.84
N THR A 69 -29.70 -9.91 3.02
CA THR A 69 -30.07 -10.52 1.74
C THR A 69 -29.20 -10.06 0.57
N SER A 70 -28.35 -9.04 0.77
CA SER A 70 -27.36 -8.60 -0.21
C SER A 70 -26.19 -7.88 0.46
N SER A 71 -25.02 -7.97 -0.17
CA SER A 71 -23.81 -7.23 0.19
C SER A 71 -24.02 -5.72 0.23
N THR A 72 -24.80 -5.16 -0.71
CA THR A 72 -25.12 -3.72 -0.74
C THR A 72 -25.89 -3.28 0.51
N ILE A 73 -26.87 -4.06 0.95
CA ILE A 73 -27.61 -3.73 2.18
C ILE A 73 -26.70 -3.90 3.40
N ALA A 74 -25.91 -4.97 3.47
CA ALA A 74 -24.96 -5.18 4.56
C ALA A 74 -23.98 -4.00 4.69
N ALA A 75 -23.39 -3.56 3.57
CA ALA A 75 -22.47 -2.42 3.52
C ALA A 75 -23.13 -1.12 4.01
N ARG A 76 -24.35 -0.83 3.52
CA ARG A 76 -25.09 0.37 3.92
C ARG A 76 -25.41 0.37 5.41
N GLU A 77 -25.92 -0.74 5.94
CA GLU A 77 -26.25 -0.83 7.36
C GLU A 77 -24.98 -0.82 8.23
N ALA A 78 -23.86 -1.37 7.76
CA ALA A 78 -22.59 -1.33 8.48
C ALA A 78 -22.06 0.10 8.62
N LEU A 79 -22.04 0.86 7.52
CA LEU A 79 -21.64 2.26 7.55
C LEU A 79 -22.58 3.10 8.43
N LYS A 80 -23.90 2.91 8.28
CA LYS A 80 -24.91 3.62 9.06
C LYS A 80 -24.76 3.38 10.57
N ALA A 81 -24.60 2.12 10.97
CA ALA A 81 -24.42 1.77 12.39
C ALA A 81 -23.06 2.22 12.92
N CYS A 82 -22.00 2.17 12.12
CA CYS A 82 -20.68 2.66 12.53
C CYS A 82 -20.66 4.19 12.71
N ASP A 83 -21.38 4.92 11.85
CA ASP A 83 -21.51 6.38 11.91
C ASP A 83 -22.48 6.85 13.02
N GLU A 84 -23.12 5.93 13.76
CA GLU A 84 -24.08 6.28 14.80
C GLU A 84 -23.39 7.08 15.91
N GLY A 85 -23.89 8.30 16.15
CA GLY A 85 -23.32 9.21 17.15
C GLY A 85 -22.08 9.98 16.71
N VAL A 86 -21.59 9.79 15.47
CA VAL A 86 -20.47 10.56 14.92
C VAL A 86 -20.95 11.94 14.50
N SER A 87 -20.55 12.99 15.24
CA SER A 87 -20.93 14.38 14.95
C SER A 87 -19.98 15.09 13.97
N ASP A 88 -18.72 14.65 13.92
CA ASP A 88 -17.70 15.23 13.05
C ASP A 88 -17.65 14.48 11.72
N ALA A 89 -17.93 15.18 10.63
CA ALA A 89 -17.93 14.61 9.30
C ALA A 89 -16.58 13.97 8.93
N THR A 90 -15.45 14.49 9.41
CA THR A 90 -14.11 13.96 9.11
C THR A 90 -13.80 12.64 9.82
N LYS A 91 -14.63 12.26 10.80
CA LYS A 91 -14.50 11.05 11.62
C LYS A 91 -15.47 9.95 11.21
N ARG A 92 -16.16 10.09 10.07
CA ARG A 92 -17.06 9.05 9.59
C ARG A 92 -16.31 7.77 9.25
N CYS A 93 -17.03 6.67 9.36
CA CYS A 93 -16.54 5.34 9.07
C CYS A 93 -16.37 5.12 7.57
N ILE A 94 -15.47 4.20 7.26
CA ILE A 94 -15.29 3.62 5.93
C ILE A 94 -15.54 2.12 5.99
N LEU A 95 -15.89 1.55 4.85
CA LEU A 95 -15.95 0.10 4.68
C LEU A 95 -14.51 -0.42 4.48
N ILE A 96 -14.13 -1.48 5.20
CA ILE A 96 -12.82 -2.14 5.03
C ILE A 96 -12.93 -3.59 4.54
N ASP A 97 -14.08 -4.24 4.75
CA ASP A 97 -14.31 -5.61 4.31
C ASP A 97 -15.78 -5.81 3.90
N LEU A 98 -15.98 -6.54 2.81
CA LEU A 98 -17.29 -6.94 2.29
C LEU A 98 -17.26 -8.44 1.98
N ASN A 99 -18.12 -9.21 2.64
CA ASN A 99 -18.23 -10.67 2.48
C ASN A 99 -16.93 -11.47 2.74
N GLY A 100 -16.04 -10.95 3.57
CA GLY A 100 -14.72 -11.55 3.83
C GLY A 100 -13.67 -11.18 2.78
N GLU A 101 -14.03 -10.33 1.80
CA GLU A 101 -13.10 -9.72 0.88
C GLU A 101 -12.76 -8.32 1.36
N ARG A 102 -11.48 -8.11 1.65
CA ARG A 102 -11.00 -6.78 2.03
C ARG A 102 -10.99 -5.85 0.85
N LEU A 103 -11.41 -4.62 1.09
CA LEU A 103 -11.30 -3.55 0.12
C LEU A 103 -9.84 -3.18 -0.06
N SER A 104 -9.42 -2.93 -1.30
CA SER A 104 -8.06 -2.49 -1.58
C SER A 104 -7.73 -1.18 -0.85
N HIS A 105 -6.45 -0.96 -0.55
CA HIS A 105 -6.02 0.30 0.06
C HIS A 105 -6.49 1.53 -0.74
N ALA A 106 -6.51 1.44 -2.08
CA ALA A 106 -7.02 2.49 -2.96
C ALA A 106 -8.52 2.79 -2.74
N MET A 107 -9.37 1.76 -2.59
CA MET A 107 -10.79 1.94 -2.32
C MET A 107 -11.05 2.50 -0.91
N GLN A 108 -10.29 2.07 0.09
CA GLN A 108 -10.36 2.62 1.44
C GLN A 108 -9.96 4.10 1.46
N MET A 109 -8.87 4.46 0.76
CA MET A 109 -8.44 5.84 0.64
C MET A 109 -9.47 6.71 -0.09
N ALA A 110 -10.06 6.21 -1.19
CA ALA A 110 -11.09 6.92 -1.93
C ALA A 110 -12.31 7.26 -1.05
N GLN A 111 -12.78 6.33 -0.22
CA GLN A 111 -13.85 6.60 0.74
C GLN A 111 -13.43 7.68 1.74
N ARG A 112 -12.20 7.60 2.26
CA ARG A 112 -11.69 8.56 3.23
C ARG A 112 -11.57 9.98 2.66
N LEU A 113 -11.18 10.11 1.40
CA LEU A 113 -11.12 11.38 0.67
C LEU A 113 -12.50 12.00 0.42
N GLN A 114 -13.53 11.16 0.23
CA GLN A 114 -14.91 11.65 0.14
C GLN A 114 -15.40 12.21 1.48
N ILE A 115 -14.89 11.67 2.60
CA ILE A 115 -15.24 12.05 3.97
C ILE A 115 -14.49 13.31 4.41
N ASP A 116 -13.17 13.35 4.19
CA ASP A 116 -12.28 14.48 4.49
C ASP A 116 -11.52 14.89 3.22
N PRO A 117 -12.08 15.79 2.39
CA PRO A 117 -11.38 16.32 1.21
C PRO A 117 -10.07 17.03 1.56
N GLY A 118 -9.98 17.60 2.77
CA GLY A 118 -8.79 18.28 3.28
C GLY A 118 -7.65 17.33 3.64
N LEU A 119 -7.84 16.02 3.49
CA LEU A 119 -6.75 15.04 3.64
C LEU A 119 -5.65 15.23 2.58
N PHE A 120 -5.98 15.77 1.40
CA PHE A 120 -4.98 16.12 0.38
C PHE A 120 -4.13 17.35 0.74
N ASP A 121 -4.59 18.17 1.68
CA ASP A 121 -3.88 19.37 2.12
C ASP A 121 -2.89 19.07 3.25
N LYS A 122 -2.87 17.83 3.75
CA LYS A 122 -2.00 17.38 4.83
C LYS A 122 -0.83 16.56 4.28
N PRO A 123 0.38 16.68 4.84
CA PRO A 123 1.48 15.80 4.48
C PRO A 123 1.11 14.34 4.72
N MET A 124 1.37 13.48 3.74
CA MET A 124 1.10 12.04 3.79
C MET A 124 2.39 11.24 3.88
N LYS A 125 2.38 10.15 4.64
CA LYS A 125 3.50 9.19 4.62
C LYS A 125 3.63 8.58 3.23
N ILE A 126 4.85 8.20 2.86
CA ILE A 126 5.14 7.50 1.61
C ILE A 126 5.28 6.00 1.94
N PRO A 127 4.19 5.21 1.94
CA PRO A 127 4.23 3.83 2.44
C PRO A 127 5.06 2.90 1.55
N ASP A 128 5.19 3.19 0.25
CA ASP A 128 5.89 2.32 -0.69
C ASP A 128 6.58 3.15 -1.79
N LEU A 129 7.79 3.64 -1.52
CA LEU A 129 8.62 4.25 -2.55
C LEU A 129 9.21 3.16 -3.45
N VAL A 130 8.46 2.75 -4.46
CA VAL A 130 8.92 1.81 -5.48
C VAL A 130 9.78 2.55 -6.49
N LEU A 131 11.05 2.15 -6.58
CA LEU A 131 11.97 2.65 -7.59
C LEU A 131 11.68 1.98 -8.94
N ASP A 132 11.72 2.74 -10.02
CA ASP A 132 11.79 2.14 -11.35
C ASP A 132 13.08 1.33 -11.52
N ILE A 133 13.15 0.51 -12.57
CA ILE A 133 14.26 -0.42 -12.77
C ILE A 133 15.61 0.29 -12.93
N ASP A 134 15.63 1.49 -13.49
CA ASP A 134 16.85 2.24 -13.76
C ASP A 134 17.32 2.97 -12.49
N ALA A 135 16.39 3.57 -11.74
CA ALA A 135 16.63 4.11 -10.41
C ALA A 135 17.14 3.03 -9.45
N TRP A 136 16.55 1.83 -9.49
CA TRP A 136 16.99 0.69 -8.68
C TRP A 136 18.40 0.25 -9.05
N ARG A 137 18.72 0.07 -10.35
CA ARG A 137 20.09 -0.27 -10.80
C ARG A 137 21.11 0.79 -10.38
N ALA A 138 20.74 2.06 -10.51
CA ALA A 138 21.58 3.17 -10.11
C ALA A 138 21.84 3.19 -8.60
N ARG A 139 20.84 2.83 -7.80
CA ARG A 139 20.95 2.66 -6.34
C ARG A 139 21.89 1.51 -5.97
N GLU A 140 21.77 0.35 -6.62
CA GLU A 140 22.68 -0.77 -6.33
C GLU A 140 24.13 -0.41 -6.67
N GLY A 141 24.38 0.22 -7.83
CA GLY A 141 25.71 0.71 -8.17
C GLY A 141 26.24 1.86 -7.27
N TYR A 142 25.36 2.56 -6.56
CA TYR A 142 25.71 3.58 -5.58
C TYR A 142 26.28 2.97 -4.28
N ARG A 143 25.84 1.76 -3.90
CA ARG A 143 26.29 1.10 -2.66
C ARG A 143 27.79 0.82 -2.65
N GLU A 144 28.37 0.53 -3.80
CA GLU A 144 29.78 0.15 -3.96
C GLU A 144 30.76 1.34 -4.02
N LYS A 145 30.26 2.58 -4.03
CA LYS A 145 31.10 3.79 -4.12
C LYS A 145 31.74 4.16 -2.78
N ALA A 146 32.83 4.93 -2.85
CA ALA A 146 33.55 5.47 -1.70
C ALA A 146 32.67 6.42 -0.86
N ASP A 147 33.21 6.87 0.27
CA ASP A 147 32.54 7.75 1.24
C ASP A 147 32.11 9.09 0.61
N HIS A 148 31.23 9.82 1.30
CA HIS A 148 30.71 11.13 0.88
C HIS A 148 29.81 11.05 -0.34
N LYS A 149 28.75 10.25 -0.23
CA LYS A 149 27.83 9.97 -1.34
C LYS A 149 26.37 10.23 -0.98
N ALA A 150 25.59 10.73 -1.94
CA ALA A 150 24.15 10.93 -1.80
C ALA A 150 23.37 10.40 -3.01
N PHE A 151 22.13 9.97 -2.77
CA PHE A 151 21.19 9.57 -3.81
C PHE A 151 19.88 10.37 -3.64
N ALA A 152 19.49 11.11 -4.68
CA ALA A 152 18.30 11.93 -4.71
C ALA A 152 17.28 11.36 -5.70
N ILE A 153 15.98 11.49 -5.38
CA ILE A 153 14.87 11.06 -6.24
C ILE A 153 13.69 12.02 -6.13
N SER A 154 12.84 12.05 -7.15
CA SER A 154 11.56 12.74 -7.18
C SER A 154 10.40 11.74 -7.18
N LEU A 155 9.24 12.11 -6.62
CA LEU A 155 8.00 11.34 -6.71
C LEU A 155 7.47 11.18 -8.15
N LYS A 156 8.07 11.89 -9.12
CA LYS A 156 7.74 11.79 -10.55
C LYS A 156 8.75 10.97 -11.37
N GLY A 157 9.74 10.35 -10.73
CA GLY A 157 10.69 9.43 -11.38
C GLY A 157 12.13 9.93 -11.56
N PRO A 158 12.42 11.23 -11.76
CA PRO A 158 13.82 11.69 -11.84
C PRO A 158 14.63 11.29 -10.63
N TRP A 159 15.90 10.94 -10.86
CA TRP A 159 16.85 10.62 -9.82
C TRP A 159 18.24 11.10 -10.22
N ALA A 160 19.10 11.30 -9.23
CA ALA A 160 20.52 11.53 -9.43
C ALA A 160 21.33 11.04 -8.22
N ARG A 161 22.64 10.99 -8.38
CA ARG A 161 23.58 10.51 -7.38
C ARG A 161 24.88 11.29 -7.49
N SER A 162 25.53 11.52 -6.36
CA SER A 162 26.89 12.09 -6.29
C SER A 162 27.71 11.31 -5.26
N TRP A 163 29.02 11.22 -5.50
CA TRP A 163 30.06 10.63 -4.63
C TRP A 163 31.41 11.31 -4.83
N GLU A 164 31.44 12.45 -5.52
CA GLU A 164 32.68 13.17 -5.87
C GLU A 164 32.95 14.36 -4.94
N GLY A 165 32.02 14.64 -4.02
CA GLY A 165 32.15 15.69 -3.03
C GLY A 165 33.19 15.38 -1.96
N GLY A 166 33.79 16.43 -1.39
CA GLY A 166 34.68 16.31 -0.23
C GLY A 166 33.92 16.08 1.09
N SER A 167 32.59 16.16 1.07
CA SER A 167 31.72 15.88 2.22
C SER A 167 30.35 15.34 1.81
N VAL A 168 29.59 14.80 2.77
CA VAL A 168 28.22 14.30 2.53
C VAL A 168 27.30 15.45 2.10
N GLU A 169 27.46 16.64 2.68
CA GLU A 169 26.67 17.83 2.36
C GLU A 169 26.91 18.30 0.92
N GLU A 170 28.16 18.27 0.45
CA GLU A 170 28.50 18.57 -0.94
C GLU A 170 27.86 17.56 -1.90
N ALA A 171 27.92 16.27 -1.57
CA ALA A 171 27.30 15.21 -2.36
C ALA A 171 25.77 15.32 -2.38
N GLU A 172 25.13 15.66 -1.26
CA GLU A 172 23.68 15.89 -1.19
C GLU A 172 23.28 17.05 -2.09
N LYS A 173 23.99 18.18 -2.00
CA LYS A 173 23.74 19.35 -2.83
C LYS A 173 23.85 19.00 -4.32
N GLU A 174 24.93 18.33 -4.72
CA GLU A 174 25.15 17.97 -6.12
C GLU A 174 24.11 16.96 -6.64
N ALA A 175 23.73 15.96 -5.83
CA ALA A 175 22.69 15.01 -6.19
C ALA A 175 21.34 15.71 -6.36
N LEU A 176 20.96 16.62 -5.45
CA LEU A 176 19.73 17.40 -5.56
C LEU A 176 19.75 18.31 -6.78
N ASP A 177 20.83 19.07 -6.99
CA ASP A 177 20.97 19.97 -8.12
C ASP A 177 20.87 19.20 -9.45
N SER A 178 21.54 18.05 -9.55
CA SER A 178 21.50 17.21 -10.75
C SER A 178 20.11 16.62 -11.01
N CYS A 179 19.42 16.18 -9.96
CA CYS A 179 18.06 15.62 -10.07
C CYS A 179 17.05 16.70 -10.48
N ASN A 180 17.12 17.88 -9.85
CA ASN A 180 16.20 19.00 -10.09
C ASN A 180 16.38 19.69 -11.45
N ARG A 181 17.44 19.36 -12.21
CA ARG A 181 17.57 19.78 -13.63
C ARG A 181 16.54 19.12 -14.54
N ASN A 182 15.94 17.99 -14.13
CA ASN A 182 14.94 17.31 -14.93
C ASN A 182 13.60 18.08 -14.92
N GLU A 183 12.95 18.21 -16.07
CA GLU A 183 11.66 18.91 -16.19
C GLU A 183 10.57 18.31 -15.28
N ALA A 184 10.53 16.98 -15.14
CA ALA A 184 9.55 16.31 -14.27
C ALA A 184 9.78 16.64 -12.78
N ALA A 185 11.01 16.97 -12.38
CA ALA A 185 11.33 17.38 -11.00
C ALA A 185 10.86 18.81 -10.68
N GLN A 186 10.58 19.64 -11.68
CA GLN A 186 10.01 20.98 -11.45
C GLN A 186 8.59 20.91 -10.86
N LYS A 187 7.87 19.81 -11.10
CA LYS A 187 6.52 19.57 -10.56
C LYS A 187 6.52 18.75 -9.27
N ALA A 188 7.65 18.16 -8.92
CA ALA A 188 7.83 17.34 -7.73
C ALA A 188 9.32 17.39 -7.37
N PRO A 189 9.74 18.35 -6.51
CA PRO A 189 11.14 18.55 -6.17
C PRO A 189 11.81 17.25 -5.71
N CYS A 190 13.07 17.07 -6.11
CA CYS A 190 13.84 15.93 -5.65
C CYS A 190 14.18 16.04 -4.16
N PHE A 191 14.33 14.89 -3.53
CA PHE A 191 14.64 14.72 -2.12
C PHE A 191 15.68 13.61 -1.92
N ILE A 192 16.43 13.64 -0.82
CA ILE A 192 17.47 12.65 -0.53
C ILE A 192 16.86 11.33 -0.06
N LEU A 193 17.10 10.24 -0.79
CA LEU A 193 16.69 8.90 -0.39
C LEU A 193 17.80 8.15 0.38
N MET A 194 19.07 8.44 0.08
CA MET A 194 20.21 7.81 0.74
C MET A 194 21.36 8.79 1.01
N ARG A 195 22.01 8.62 2.16
CA ARG A 195 23.18 9.36 2.63
C ARG A 195 24.24 8.36 3.05
N ASP A 196 25.42 8.46 2.44
CA ASP A 196 26.59 7.66 2.76
C ASP A 196 26.29 6.14 2.85
N GLY A 197 25.49 5.64 1.91
CA GLY A 197 25.09 4.23 1.87
C GLY A 197 23.91 3.85 2.78
N ALA A 198 23.49 4.73 3.71
CA ALA A 198 22.30 4.53 4.54
C ALA A 198 21.05 5.09 3.86
N SER A 199 19.96 4.32 3.85
CA SER A 199 18.65 4.79 3.40
C SER A 199 17.98 5.67 4.45
N VAL A 200 17.31 6.73 4.00
CA VAL A 200 16.33 7.44 4.82
C VAL A 200 15.11 6.52 4.98
N PRO A 201 14.67 6.22 6.20
CA PRO A 201 13.52 5.35 6.40
C PRO A 201 12.26 5.96 5.76
N PRO A 202 11.49 5.20 4.93
CA PRO A 202 10.27 5.71 4.30
C PRO A 202 9.25 6.28 5.29
N GLU A 203 9.22 5.76 6.52
CA GLU A 203 8.38 6.25 7.61
C GLU A 203 8.73 7.67 8.11
N GLU A 204 9.96 8.13 7.84
CA GLU A 204 10.41 9.50 8.11
C GLU A 204 10.07 10.45 6.96
N LEU A 205 9.78 9.92 5.76
CA LEU A 205 9.47 10.72 4.58
C LEU A 205 7.97 11.05 4.52
N GLN A 206 7.67 12.34 4.30
CA GLN A 206 6.31 12.83 4.16
C GLN A 206 6.16 13.61 2.86
N ALA A 207 5.28 13.18 1.98
CA ALA A 207 4.91 13.91 0.77
C ALA A 207 3.93 15.03 1.13
N ASN A 208 4.30 16.26 0.83
CA ASN A 208 3.46 17.44 0.98
C ASN A 208 2.48 17.55 -0.20
N PRO A 209 1.42 18.38 -0.09
CA PRO A 209 0.45 18.59 -1.16
C PRO A 209 1.07 19.12 -2.47
N ASP A 210 2.18 19.86 -2.37
CA ASP A 210 2.95 20.38 -3.50
C ASP A 210 3.95 19.36 -4.09
N LEU A 211 3.86 18.09 -3.68
CA LEU A 211 4.74 16.98 -4.07
C LEU A 211 6.20 17.14 -3.63
N SER A 212 6.52 18.13 -2.79
CA SER A 212 7.79 18.16 -2.07
C SER A 212 7.80 17.08 -0.98
N VAL A 213 8.98 16.64 -0.56
CA VAL A 213 9.11 15.64 0.51
C VAL A 213 9.82 16.24 1.72
N GLY A 214 9.10 16.28 2.84
CA GLY A 214 9.61 16.69 4.15
C GLY A 214 10.20 15.54 4.96
N GLY A 215 10.61 15.84 6.19
CA GLY A 215 11.09 14.85 7.16
C GLY A 215 12.58 14.49 7.05
N GLN A 216 13.29 15.08 6.09
CA GLN A 216 14.72 14.88 5.89
C GLN A 216 15.53 15.71 6.90
N LYS A 217 15.65 15.25 8.14
CA LYS A 217 16.52 15.91 9.11
C LYS A 217 17.98 15.62 8.74
N PRO A 218 18.83 16.63 8.51
CA PRO A 218 20.27 16.41 8.49
C PRO A 218 20.68 15.82 9.84
N LYS A 219 21.53 14.79 9.82
CA LYS A 219 22.07 14.19 11.04
C LYS A 219 23.15 15.08 11.65
#